data_AF-A0A060CK54-F1
#
_entry.id   AF-A0A060CK54-F1
#
_cell.length_a   1.000
_cell.length_b   1.000
_cell.length_c   1.000
_cell.angle_alpha   90.00
_cell.angle_beta   90.00
_cell.angle_gamma   90.00
#
_symmetry.space_group_name_H-M   'P 1'
#
loop_
_entity.id
_entity.type
_entity.pdbx_description
1 polymer ?
#
loop_
_entity_poly.entity_id
_entity_poly.type
_entity_poly.pdbx_seq_one_letter_code
_entity_poly.pdbx_strand_id
1 'polypeptide(L)'
;MTGRIAAAGEPDSWIPHEQTISMGGKKLEKISFLGTATNGPSQGYATVVYTDGSTKRISVYFSDWTPSDTSAIDPTDTIVLTSNGRNTSSGGKDSTKAYLYATKPVKLDATKSVASVILPSSSSSGVMHLFSIGTEEAAD
;
A
#
# COMPACT_ATOMS: atom_id res chain seq x y z
N MET A 1 11.47 10.96 5.31
CA MET A 1 10.86 9.74 5.89
C MET A 1 10.03 10.20 7.09
N THR A 2 8.71 10.24 6.97
CA THR A 2 7.81 10.68 8.06
C THR A 2 6.67 9.68 8.17
N GLY A 3 7.01 8.48 8.62
CA GLY A 3 6.07 7.53 9.22
C GLY A 3 6.37 7.48 10.72
N ARG A 4 5.34 7.38 11.58
CA ARG A 4 5.56 7.05 12.98
C ARG A 4 6.22 5.68 13.03
N ILE A 5 7.28 5.55 13.81
CA ILE A 5 7.89 4.26 14.12
C ILE A 5 6.98 3.63 15.18
N ALA A 6 6.22 2.60 14.83
CA ALA A 6 5.51 1.82 15.84
C ALA A 6 6.55 1.06 16.70
N ALA A 7 6.29 0.91 18.01
CA ALA A 7 7.16 0.09 18.84
C ALA A 7 7.06 -1.39 18.42
N ALA A 8 8.09 -2.18 18.71
CA ALA A 8 8.06 -3.61 18.41
C ALA A 8 6.84 -4.27 19.08
N GLY A 9 5.97 -4.90 18.27
CA GLY A 9 4.74 -5.55 18.74
C GLY A 9 3.48 -4.69 18.66
N GLU A 10 3.58 -3.42 18.27
CA GLU A 10 2.42 -2.58 17.95
C GLU A 10 2.06 -2.69 16.46
N PRO A 11 0.77 -2.55 16.10
CA PRO A 11 0.37 -2.47 14.70
C PRO A 11 1.02 -1.26 14.01
N ASP A 12 1.89 -1.51 13.03
CA ASP A 12 2.45 -0.50 12.12
C ASP A 12 1.73 -0.50 10.76
N SER A 13 0.41 -0.68 10.79
CA SER A 13 -0.42 -0.80 9.60
C SER A 13 -1.60 0.15 9.70
N TRP A 14 -1.83 0.94 8.66
CA TRP A 14 -2.98 1.84 8.61
C TRP A 14 -4.16 1.16 7.92
N ILE A 15 -5.32 1.12 8.59
CA ILE A 15 -6.60 0.89 7.94
C ILE A 15 -6.96 2.19 7.19
N PRO A 16 -7.16 2.16 5.86
CA PRO A 16 -7.43 3.34 5.06
C PRO A 16 -8.72 4.05 5.53
N HIS A 17 -8.57 5.26 6.08
CA HIS A 17 -9.66 6.15 6.49
C HIS A 17 -9.40 7.58 5.97
N GLU A 18 -9.19 7.73 4.65
CA GLU A 18 -8.95 9.03 3.99
C GLU A 18 -7.74 9.81 4.53
N GLN A 19 -6.76 9.10 5.09
CA GLN A 19 -5.56 9.73 5.58
C GLN A 19 -4.85 10.47 4.44
N THR A 20 -4.53 11.74 4.69
CA THR A 20 -3.78 12.56 3.75
C THR A 20 -2.30 12.58 4.12
N ILE A 21 -1.45 12.14 3.20
CA ILE A 21 0.01 12.13 3.34
C ILE A 21 0.59 13.28 2.51
N SER A 22 1.27 14.23 3.15
CA SER A 22 1.95 15.31 2.44
C SER A 22 3.17 14.80 1.67
N MET A 23 3.32 15.28 0.42
CA MET A 23 4.44 14.94 -0.46
C MET A 23 5.41 16.10 -0.68
N GLY A 24 5.16 17.26 -0.06
CA GLY A 24 6.07 18.41 -0.07
C GLY A 24 6.17 19.16 -1.40
N GLY A 25 5.28 18.92 -2.37
CA GLY A 25 5.26 19.67 -3.64
C GLY A 25 6.37 19.26 -4.61
N LYS A 26 6.79 18.00 -4.60
CA LYS A 26 7.83 17.48 -5.51
C LYS A 26 7.25 17.03 -6.85
N LYS A 27 8.03 17.13 -7.93
CA LYS A 27 7.72 16.48 -9.20
C LYS A 27 8.06 15.00 -9.12
N LEU A 28 7.05 14.16 -9.26
CA LEU A 28 7.17 12.70 -9.17
C LEU A 28 6.78 12.09 -10.50
N GLU A 29 7.53 11.10 -10.98
CA GLU A 29 7.21 10.37 -12.21
C GLU A 29 6.39 9.11 -11.90
N LYS A 30 6.64 8.43 -10.78
CA LYS A 30 5.93 7.19 -10.41
C LYS A 30 5.59 7.13 -8.93
N ILE A 31 4.55 6.37 -8.64
CA ILE A 31 4.12 6.03 -7.27
C ILE A 31 3.76 4.55 -7.18
N SER A 32 4.09 3.92 -6.06
CA SER A 32 3.73 2.54 -5.70
C SER A 32 3.36 2.48 -4.22
N PHE A 33 2.61 1.45 -3.83
CA PHE A 33 2.16 1.24 -2.46
C PHE A 33 2.67 -0.11 -1.94
N LEU A 34 3.15 -0.13 -0.70
CA LEU A 34 3.52 -1.33 0.03
C LEU A 34 2.41 -1.71 0.99
N GLY A 35 1.89 -2.93 0.89
CA GLY A 35 0.69 -3.33 1.59
C GLY A 35 0.37 -4.81 1.51
N THR A 36 -0.73 -5.17 2.15
CA THR A 36 -1.34 -6.49 2.08
C THR A 36 -2.83 -6.41 2.41
N ALA A 37 -3.60 -7.46 2.18
CA ALA A 37 -4.99 -7.55 2.58
C ALA A 37 -5.25 -8.69 3.57
N THR A 38 -6.26 -8.54 4.42
CA THR A 38 -6.71 -9.61 5.34
C THR A 38 -8.19 -9.90 5.11
N ASN A 39 -8.60 -11.14 5.34
CA ASN A 39 -9.97 -11.62 5.11
C ASN A 39 -10.38 -11.55 3.62
N GLY A 40 -9.43 -11.80 2.73
CA GLY A 40 -9.59 -11.79 1.28
C GLY A 40 -8.86 -10.65 0.59
N PRO A 41 -8.76 -10.70 -0.76
CA PRO A 41 -8.20 -9.62 -1.55
C PRO A 41 -9.00 -8.33 -1.39
N SER A 42 -8.34 -7.20 -1.57
CA SER A 42 -8.87 -5.89 -1.24
C SER A 42 -8.46 -4.84 -2.26
N GLN A 43 -9.42 -4.05 -2.74
CA GLN A 43 -9.19 -2.96 -3.68
C GLN A 43 -9.76 -1.66 -3.15
N GLY A 44 -9.03 -0.56 -3.36
CA GLY A 44 -9.45 0.80 -3.06
C GLY A 44 -8.83 1.79 -4.04
N TYR A 45 -9.08 3.08 -3.82
CA TYR A 45 -8.51 4.13 -4.66
C TYR A 45 -7.83 5.20 -3.84
N ALA A 46 -6.54 5.41 -4.08
CA ALA A 46 -5.82 6.58 -3.59
C ALA A 46 -6.05 7.76 -4.54
N THR A 47 -5.97 8.98 -4.02
CA THR A 47 -6.05 10.22 -4.80
C THR A 47 -4.78 11.02 -4.64
N VAL A 48 -4.06 11.22 -5.73
CA VAL A 48 -2.94 12.16 -5.81
C VAL A 48 -3.51 13.56 -6.04
N VAL A 49 -3.11 14.51 -5.20
CA VAL A 49 -3.47 15.92 -5.31
C VAL A 49 -2.22 16.67 -5.76
N TYR A 50 -2.33 17.38 -6.88
CA TYR A 50 -1.25 18.23 -7.39
C TYR A 50 -1.36 19.64 -6.80
N THR A 51 -0.25 20.39 -6.80
CA THR A 51 -0.20 21.76 -6.26
C THR A 51 -1.07 22.76 -7.04
N ASP A 52 -1.44 22.44 -8.28
CA ASP A 52 -2.37 23.23 -9.09
C ASP A 52 -3.85 22.94 -8.79
N GLY A 53 -4.13 22.06 -7.82
CA GLY A 53 -5.48 21.63 -7.43
C GLY A 53 -6.07 20.52 -8.30
N SER A 54 -5.41 20.13 -9.40
CA SER A 54 -5.83 18.96 -10.17
C SER A 54 -5.56 17.67 -9.39
N THR A 55 -6.27 16.59 -9.73
CA THR A 55 -6.15 15.31 -9.03
C THR A 55 -6.01 14.14 -9.99
N LYS A 56 -5.41 13.05 -9.50
CA LYS A 56 -5.34 11.77 -10.20
C LYS A 56 -5.72 10.64 -9.26
N ARG A 57 -6.70 9.84 -9.66
CA ARG A 57 -7.13 8.65 -8.94
C ARG A 57 -6.27 7.44 -9.33
N ILE A 58 -5.85 6.65 -8.35
CA ILE A 58 -4.99 5.48 -8.52
C ILE A 58 -5.66 4.28 -7.88
N SER A 59 -5.83 3.20 -8.65
CA SER A 59 -6.29 1.93 -8.10
C SER A 59 -5.18 1.33 -7.25
N VAL A 60 -5.53 0.93 -6.03
CA VAL A 60 -4.66 0.16 -5.12
C VAL A 60 -5.35 -1.19 -4.91
N TYR A 61 -4.65 -2.27 -5.20
CA TYR A 61 -5.10 -3.62 -5.00
C TYR A 61 -4.05 -4.36 -4.20
N PHE A 62 -4.48 -5.22 -3.28
CA PHE A 62 -3.63 -6.20 -2.63
C PHE A 62 -4.36 -7.54 -2.51
N SER A 63 -3.63 -8.61 -2.81
CA SER A 63 -4.02 -9.99 -2.54
C SER A 63 -4.08 -10.25 -1.04
N ASP A 64 -4.80 -11.31 -0.63
CA ASP A 64 -4.81 -11.72 0.78
C ASP A 64 -3.38 -12.07 1.24
N TRP A 65 -3.07 -11.71 2.48
CA TRP A 65 -1.77 -11.92 3.10
C TRP A 65 -1.43 -13.40 3.28
N THR A 66 -2.42 -14.28 3.35
CA THR A 66 -2.29 -15.74 3.48
C THR A 66 -3.14 -16.44 2.42
N PRO A 67 -2.79 -16.31 1.12
CA PRO A 67 -3.55 -16.91 0.04
C PRO A 67 -3.53 -18.45 0.17
N SER A 68 -4.54 -19.12 -0.39
CA SER A 68 -4.62 -20.59 -0.36
C SER A 68 -3.38 -21.25 -0.98
N ASP A 69 -2.84 -20.64 -2.02
CA ASP A 69 -1.53 -20.92 -2.61
C ASP A 69 -1.04 -19.69 -3.41
N THR A 70 0.19 -19.73 -3.93
CA THR A 70 0.77 -18.59 -4.66
C THR A 70 0.11 -18.29 -6.01
N SER A 71 -0.67 -19.20 -6.58
CA SER A 71 -1.40 -18.95 -7.83
C SER A 71 -2.65 -18.09 -7.62
N ALA A 72 -3.12 -17.96 -6.37
CA ALA A 72 -4.19 -17.06 -5.99
C ALA A 72 -3.73 -15.60 -5.78
N ILE A 73 -2.43 -15.32 -5.90
CA ILE A 73 -1.88 -13.96 -5.85
C ILE A 73 -2.14 -13.28 -7.20
N ASP A 74 -2.70 -12.08 -7.17
CA ASP A 74 -2.96 -11.30 -8.39
C ASP A 74 -1.64 -10.95 -9.10
N PRO A 75 -1.56 -11.06 -10.44
CA PRO A 75 -0.33 -10.80 -11.18
C PRO A 75 0.13 -9.33 -11.13
N THR A 76 -0.69 -8.41 -10.63
CA THR A 76 -0.30 -7.01 -10.43
C THR A 76 0.42 -6.76 -9.10
N ASP A 77 0.38 -7.72 -8.18
CA ASP A 77 1.13 -7.69 -6.92
C ASP A 77 2.53 -8.27 -7.11
N THR A 78 3.54 -7.52 -6.64
CA THR A 78 4.92 -8.02 -6.54
C THR A 78 5.16 -8.48 -5.10
N ILE A 79 5.53 -9.75 -4.91
CA ILE A 79 5.94 -10.26 -3.58
C ILE A 79 7.25 -9.57 -3.19
N VAL A 80 7.21 -8.78 -2.12
CA VAL A 80 8.39 -8.10 -1.56
C VAL A 80 8.98 -8.90 -0.40
N LEU A 81 8.12 -9.53 0.40
CA LEU A 81 8.53 -10.35 1.52
C LEU A 81 7.62 -11.56 1.67
N THR A 82 8.21 -12.68 2.07
CA THR A 82 7.51 -13.90 2.46
C THR A 82 8.00 -14.31 3.84
N SER A 83 7.07 -14.59 4.74
CA SER A 83 7.36 -15.17 6.04
C SER A 83 7.35 -16.70 5.97
N ASN A 84 8.03 -17.35 6.92
CA ASN A 84 8.06 -18.80 7.06
C ASN A 84 6.93 -19.36 7.95
N GLY A 85 5.94 -18.54 8.28
CA GLY A 85 4.87 -18.85 9.22
C GLY A 85 4.25 -17.57 9.77
N ARG A 86 3.13 -17.69 10.47
CA ARG A 86 2.48 -16.58 11.18
C ARG A 86 2.26 -16.91 12.64
N ASN A 87 2.16 -15.87 13.46
CA ASN A 87 1.72 -16.00 14.84
C ASN A 87 0.20 -16.21 14.88
N THR A 88 -0.26 -17.07 15.78
CA THR A 88 -1.68 -17.32 16.00
C THR A 88 -2.20 -16.49 17.17
N SER A 89 -3.50 -16.19 17.18
CA SER A 89 -4.14 -15.46 18.28
C SER A 89 -4.07 -16.21 19.62
N SER A 90 -3.85 -17.53 19.59
CA SER A 90 -3.63 -18.36 20.77
C SER A 90 -2.21 -18.28 21.36
N GLY A 91 -1.34 -17.41 20.83
CA GLY A 91 0.05 -17.24 21.30
C GLY A 91 1.04 -18.25 20.73
N GLY A 92 0.65 -19.04 19.73
CA GLY A 92 1.52 -19.97 19.02
C GLY A 92 1.98 -19.43 17.66
N LYS A 93 2.50 -20.33 16.82
CA LYS A 93 2.75 -20.08 15.40
C LYS A 93 2.34 -21.29 14.57
N ASP A 94 1.92 -21.04 13.34
CA ASP A 94 1.72 -22.08 12.33
C ASP A 94 2.74 -21.93 11.17
N SER A 95 2.69 -22.83 10.20
CA SER A 95 3.55 -22.80 9.01
C SER A 95 2.91 -22.07 7.83
N THR A 96 1.76 -21.40 8.02
CA THR A 96 1.10 -20.64 6.96
C THR A 96 1.97 -19.44 6.60
N LYS A 97 2.42 -19.41 5.34
CA LYS A 97 3.19 -18.28 4.81
C LYS A 97 2.31 -17.04 4.73
N ALA A 98 2.82 -15.94 5.28
CA ALA A 98 2.28 -14.62 5.05
C ALA A 98 3.13 -13.82 4.06
N TYR A 99 2.49 -12.97 3.26
CA TYR A 99 3.10 -12.21 2.17
C TYR A 99 2.86 -10.71 2.33
N LEU A 100 3.88 -9.94 1.94
CA LEU A 100 3.82 -8.50 1.77
C LEU A 100 4.04 -8.16 0.30
N TYR A 101 3.20 -7.26 -0.23
CA TYR A 101 3.17 -6.94 -1.65
C TYR A 101 3.51 -5.48 -1.90
N ALA A 102 4.11 -5.22 -3.07
CA ALA A 102 4.17 -3.89 -3.66
C ALA A 102 3.29 -3.85 -4.91
N THR A 103 2.53 -2.76 -5.07
CA THR A 103 1.77 -2.53 -6.29
C THR A 103 2.72 -2.20 -7.44
N LYS A 104 2.38 -2.58 -8.67
CA LYS A 104 3.05 -2.06 -9.86
C LYS A 104 3.13 -0.52 -9.84
N PRO A 105 4.28 0.11 -10.12
CA PRO A 105 4.38 1.56 -10.16
C PRO A 105 3.44 2.19 -11.19
N VAL A 106 2.70 3.20 -10.76
CA VAL A 106 1.77 3.97 -11.58
C VAL A 106 2.43 5.29 -11.98
N LYS A 107 2.44 5.59 -13.28
CA LYS A 107 2.97 6.86 -13.80
C LYS A 107 2.14 8.03 -13.31
N LEU A 108 2.78 9.13 -12.94
CA LEU A 108 2.19 10.42 -12.62
C LEU A 108 2.46 11.44 -13.74
N ASP A 109 1.82 12.59 -13.66
CA ASP A 109 2.19 13.73 -14.49
C ASP A 109 3.47 14.38 -13.93
N ALA A 110 4.60 14.06 -14.54
CA ALA A 110 5.92 14.55 -14.14
C ALA A 110 6.09 16.07 -14.35
N THR A 111 5.20 16.72 -15.11
CA THR A 111 5.24 18.19 -15.26
C THR A 111 4.68 18.92 -14.04
N LYS A 112 3.91 18.20 -13.21
CA LYS A 112 3.22 18.74 -12.04
C LYS A 112 3.89 18.34 -10.74
N SER A 113 3.77 19.22 -9.75
CA SER A 113 4.22 18.97 -8.39
C SER A 113 3.11 18.31 -7.59
N VAL A 114 3.43 17.22 -6.88
CA VAL A 114 2.49 16.48 -6.03
C VAL A 114 2.45 17.13 -4.64
N ALA A 115 1.29 17.63 -4.24
CA ALA A 115 1.06 18.21 -2.93
C ALA A 115 0.85 17.13 -1.85
N SER A 116 -0.04 16.18 -2.13
CA SER A 116 -0.40 15.12 -1.18
C SER A 116 -0.97 13.89 -1.86
N VAL A 117 -1.01 12.78 -1.12
CA VAL A 117 -1.73 11.57 -1.48
C VAL A 117 -2.75 11.28 -0.40
N ILE A 118 -4.01 11.19 -0.79
CA ILE A 118 -5.13 10.76 0.05
C ILE A 118 -5.25 9.24 -0.12
N LEU A 119 -5.08 8.49 0.96
CA LEU A 119 -5.22 7.04 0.96
C LEU A 119 -6.68 6.63 0.73
N PRO A 120 -6.94 5.37 0.31
CA PRO A 120 -8.31 4.89 0.14
C PRO A 120 -9.21 5.17 1.36
N SER A 121 -10.49 5.46 1.10
CA SER A 121 -11.51 5.69 2.14
C SER A 121 -12.25 4.41 2.53
N SER A 122 -12.27 3.45 1.61
CA SER A 122 -12.94 2.17 1.73
C SER A 122 -12.21 1.15 0.87
N SER A 123 -12.26 -0.10 1.28
CA SER A 123 -11.88 -1.23 0.45
C SER A 123 -13.08 -2.13 0.12
N SER A 124 -12.96 -2.93 -0.93
CA SER A 124 -14.03 -3.82 -1.41
C SER A 124 -14.36 -4.95 -0.44
N SER A 125 -13.65 -6.08 -0.52
CA SER A 125 -13.99 -7.32 0.21
C SER A 125 -13.15 -7.49 1.47
N GLY A 126 -11.83 -7.60 1.32
CA GLY A 126 -10.90 -7.70 2.44
C GLY A 126 -10.57 -6.34 3.07
N VAL A 127 -9.90 -6.39 4.21
CA VAL A 127 -9.35 -5.20 4.90
C VAL A 127 -7.95 -4.93 4.35
N MET A 128 -7.78 -3.77 3.73
CA MET A 128 -6.50 -3.30 3.21
C MET A 128 -5.62 -2.75 4.33
N HIS A 129 -4.34 -3.11 4.31
CA HIS A 129 -3.30 -2.58 5.20
C HIS A 129 -2.20 -1.95 4.35
N LEU A 130 -2.01 -0.63 4.52
CA LEU A 130 -0.93 0.12 3.86
C LEU A 130 0.18 0.42 4.86
N PHE A 131 1.41 0.12 4.46
CA PHE A 131 2.61 0.31 5.29
C PHE A 131 3.45 1.50 4.80
N SER A 132 3.53 1.69 3.47
CA SER A 132 4.37 2.73 2.89
C SER A 132 3.95 3.13 1.48
N ILE A 133 4.40 4.32 1.06
CA ILE A 133 4.29 4.83 -0.30
C ILE A 133 5.70 4.95 -0.86
N GLY A 134 5.96 4.28 -1.99
CA GLY A 134 7.18 4.44 -2.77
C GLY A 134 6.96 5.47 -3.87
N THR A 135 7.93 6.37 -4.06
CA THR A 135 7.89 7.41 -5.09
C THR A 135 9.20 7.46 -5.87
N GLU A 136 9.11 7.77 -7.15
CA GLU A 136 10.26 8.09 -8.00
C GLU A 136 10.15 9.55 -8.40
N GLU A 137 11.19 10.35 -8.11
CA GLU A 137 11.24 11.75 -8.52
C GLU A 137 11.45 11.84 -10.04
N ALA A 138 10.86 12.85 -10.68
CA ALA A 138 11.10 13.10 -12.10
C ALA A 138 12.56 13.54 -12.31
N ALA A 139 13.18 13.10 -13.40
CA ALA A 139 14.47 13.65 -13.82
C ALA A 139 14.32 15.15 -14.13
N ASP A 140 15.36 15.93 -13.78
CA ASP A 140 15.45 17.37 -14.05
C ASP A 140 15.50 17.70 -15.54
#